data_AF-A0A524CRZ6-F1
#
_entry.id   AF-A0A524CRZ6-F1
#
_cell.length_a   1.000
_cell.length_b   1.000
_cell.length_c   1.000
_cell.angle_alpha   90.00
_cell.angle_beta   90.00
_cell.angle_gamma   90.00
#
_symmetry.space_group_name_H-M   'P 1'
#
loop_
_entity.id
_entity.type
_entity.pdbx_description
1 polymer ?
#
loop_
_entity_poly.entity_id
_entity_poly.type
_entity_poly.pdbx_seq_one_letter_code
_entity_poly.pdbx_strand_id
1 'polypeptide(L)'
;MVNMYVTHMREIRTFLGKVMTAKRELKEVYYTTRSPAKKEDAKEAVAALIGVQRLLEELIETWRKSRTAKRILSDRKAEVSLKKWTLGLPKRVNDYRSKTKKLDQDKLHRFQELLIRYVEDISENLAAWIEDIVNLSELPKPPRD
;
A
#
# COMPACT_ATOMS: atom_id res chain seq x y z
N MET A 1 -15.50 -17.79 -13.52
CA MET A 1 -14.18 -17.12 -13.64
C MET A 1 -14.26 -15.60 -13.79
N VAL A 2 -15.08 -15.03 -14.68
CA VAL A 2 -15.16 -13.55 -14.90
C VAL A 2 -15.50 -12.76 -13.63
N ASN A 3 -16.44 -13.27 -12.82
CA ASN A 3 -16.89 -12.59 -11.59
C ASN A 3 -15.80 -12.46 -10.50
N MET A 4 -14.85 -13.39 -10.45
CA MET A 4 -13.77 -13.40 -9.46
C MET A 4 -12.73 -12.31 -9.75
N TYR A 5 -12.32 -12.16 -11.00
CA TYR A 5 -11.32 -11.15 -11.40
C TYR A 5 -11.82 -9.71 -11.17
N VAL A 6 -13.12 -9.48 -11.35
CA VAL A 6 -13.75 -8.16 -11.11
C VAL A 6 -13.70 -7.77 -9.62
N THR A 7 -13.91 -8.73 -8.72
CA THR A 7 -13.85 -8.51 -7.26
C THR A 7 -12.45 -8.11 -6.79
N HIS A 8 -11.41 -8.79 -7.26
CA HIS A 8 -10.01 -8.49 -6.85
C HIS A 8 -9.55 -7.11 -7.32
N MET A 9 -9.89 -6.73 -8.55
CA MET A 9 -9.62 -5.38 -9.07
C MET A 9 -10.34 -4.30 -8.25
N ARG A 10 -11.56 -4.58 -7.77
CA ARG A 10 -12.27 -3.68 -6.86
C ARG A 10 -11.56 -3.54 -5.51
N GLU A 11 -11.01 -4.62 -4.97
CA GLU A 11 -10.25 -4.60 -3.71
C GLU A 11 -8.96 -3.78 -3.83
N ILE A 12 -8.18 -3.97 -4.90
CA ILE A 12 -6.95 -3.18 -5.15
C ILE A 12 -7.28 -1.68 -5.26
N ARG A 13 -8.33 -1.31 -6.00
CA ARG A 13 -8.78 0.10 -6.09
C ARG A 13 -9.28 0.65 -4.76
N THR A 14 -9.98 -0.18 -3.98
CA THR A 14 -10.44 0.21 -2.64
C THR A 14 -9.24 0.50 -1.75
N PHE A 15 -8.22 -0.37 -1.80
CA PHE A 15 -7.01 -0.17 -1.02
C PHE A 15 -6.21 1.07 -1.49
N LEU A 16 -6.08 1.30 -2.79
CA LEU A 16 -5.52 2.55 -3.33
C LEU A 16 -6.24 3.79 -2.78
N GLY A 17 -7.56 3.77 -2.74
CA GLY A 17 -8.35 4.82 -2.11
C GLY A 17 -7.98 5.04 -0.64
N LYS A 18 -7.79 3.97 0.14
CA LYS A 18 -7.33 4.05 1.54
C LYS A 18 -5.93 4.63 1.66
N VAL A 19 -5.00 4.26 0.79
CA VAL A 19 -3.63 4.81 0.75
C VAL A 19 -3.67 6.31 0.46
N MET A 20 -4.49 6.75 -0.49
CA MET A 20 -4.66 8.18 -0.80
C MET A 20 -5.26 8.97 0.38
N THR A 21 -6.26 8.42 1.07
CA THR A 21 -6.82 9.02 2.29
C THR A 21 -5.76 9.12 3.39
N ALA A 22 -5.08 8.02 3.70
CA ALA A 22 -4.01 7.96 4.69
C ALA A 22 -2.91 9.00 4.40
N LYS A 23 -2.48 9.13 3.15
CA LYS A 23 -1.52 10.15 2.72
C LYS A 23 -2.02 11.56 2.97
N ARG A 24 -3.30 11.85 2.69
CA ARG A 24 -3.91 13.17 2.96
C ARG A 24 -3.91 13.47 4.45
N GLU A 25 -4.24 12.50 5.30
CA GLU A 25 -4.24 12.65 6.75
C GLU A 25 -2.83 12.94 7.30
N LEU A 26 -1.80 12.25 6.79
CA LEU A 26 -0.41 12.52 7.20
C LEU A 26 0.11 13.86 6.67
N LYS A 27 -0.31 14.28 5.46
CA LYS A 27 -0.03 15.63 4.97
C LYS A 27 -0.64 16.70 5.87
N GLU A 28 -1.85 16.48 6.38
CA GLU A 28 -2.45 17.39 7.36
C GLU A 28 -1.57 17.53 8.61
N VAL A 29 -1.04 16.42 9.14
CA VAL A 29 -0.07 16.46 10.26
C VAL A 29 1.17 17.28 9.89
N TYR A 30 1.77 17.01 8.74
CA TYR A 30 2.96 17.72 8.24
C TYR A 30 2.74 19.24 8.15
N TYR A 31 1.61 19.67 7.59
CA TYR A 31 1.32 21.10 7.40
C TYR A 31 0.86 21.82 8.68
N THR A 32 0.27 21.10 9.64
CA THR A 32 -0.32 21.72 10.84
C THR A 32 0.59 21.70 12.07
N THR A 33 1.54 20.76 12.16
CA THR A 33 2.48 20.71 13.27
C THR A 33 3.52 21.83 13.17
N ARG A 34 3.88 22.43 14.32
CA ARG A 34 4.95 23.45 14.41
C ARG A 34 6.31 22.85 14.77
N SER A 35 6.34 21.62 15.30
CA SER A 35 7.58 20.94 15.69
C SER A 35 8.32 20.43 14.45
N PRO A 36 9.60 20.81 14.23
CA PRO A 36 10.39 20.32 13.10
C PRO A 36 10.53 18.80 13.07
N ALA A 37 10.77 18.16 14.24
CA ALA A 37 10.89 16.71 14.33
C ALA A 37 9.60 15.99 13.93
N LYS A 38 8.44 16.46 14.44
CA LYS A 38 7.12 15.93 14.05
C LYS A 38 6.83 16.13 12.56
N LYS A 39 7.35 17.21 11.96
CA LYS A 39 7.24 17.43 10.51
C LYS A 39 8.03 16.39 9.73
N GLU A 40 9.27 16.12 10.13
CA GLU A 40 10.11 15.16 9.41
C GLU A 40 9.52 13.74 9.48
N ASP A 41 9.08 13.30 10.66
CA ASP A 41 8.38 12.03 10.85
C ASP A 41 7.15 11.90 9.93
N ALA A 42 6.32 12.96 9.86
CA ALA A 42 5.13 12.98 9.02
C ALA A 42 5.49 12.99 7.52
N LYS A 43 6.54 13.71 7.14
CA LYS A 43 7.04 13.80 5.76
C LYS A 43 7.56 12.43 5.29
N GLU A 44 8.32 11.74 6.12
CA GLU A 44 8.80 10.39 5.85
C GLU A 44 7.63 9.42 5.64
N ALA A 45 6.63 9.45 6.53
CA ALA A 45 5.44 8.61 6.39
C ALA A 45 4.62 8.94 5.13
N VAL A 46 4.56 10.21 4.73
CA VAL A 46 3.96 10.61 3.43
C VAL A 46 4.77 10.06 2.25
N ALA A 47 6.10 10.13 2.30
CA ALA A 47 6.97 9.65 1.24
C ALA A 47 6.82 8.13 1.04
N ALA A 48 6.79 7.36 2.14
CA ALA A 48 6.57 5.91 2.11
C ALA A 48 5.22 5.57 1.45
N LEU A 49 4.13 6.28 1.79
CA LEU A 49 2.82 6.06 1.15
C LEU A 49 2.76 6.49 -0.32
N ILE A 50 3.59 7.44 -0.75
CA ILE A 50 3.72 7.76 -2.18
C ILE A 50 4.33 6.57 -2.93
N GLY A 51 5.32 5.88 -2.33
CA GLY A 51 5.88 4.64 -2.87
C GLY A 51 4.80 3.57 -3.07
N VAL A 52 4.03 3.26 -2.02
CA VAL A 52 2.92 2.30 -2.10
C VAL A 52 1.88 2.71 -3.15
N GLN A 53 1.52 3.99 -3.24
CA GLN A 53 0.57 4.46 -4.24
C GLN A 53 1.05 4.15 -5.66
N ARG A 54 2.32 4.44 -5.96
CA ARG A 54 2.90 4.20 -7.30
C ARG A 54 2.89 2.71 -7.65
N LEU A 55 3.29 1.84 -6.70
CA LEU A 55 3.26 0.39 -6.89
C LEU A 55 1.83 -0.12 -7.15
N LEU A 56 0.82 0.40 -6.44
CA LEU A 56 -0.58 0.05 -6.70
C LEU A 56 -1.06 0.53 -8.07
N GLU A 57 -0.71 1.74 -8.49
CA GLU A 57 -1.05 2.26 -9.81
C GLU A 57 -0.44 1.42 -10.93
N GLU A 58 0.83 1.04 -10.78
CA GLU A 58 1.53 0.12 -11.68
C GLU A 58 0.86 -1.25 -11.71
N LEU A 59 0.55 -1.82 -10.56
CA LEU A 59 -0.11 -3.12 -10.46
C LEU A 59 -1.48 -3.14 -11.15
N ILE A 60 -2.27 -2.06 -11.00
CA ILE A 60 -3.56 -1.89 -11.67
C ILE A 60 -3.38 -1.85 -13.19
N GLU A 61 -2.37 -1.11 -13.68
CA GLU A 61 -2.12 -0.99 -15.11
C GLU A 61 -1.64 -2.31 -15.71
N THR A 62 -0.75 -3.02 -15.01
CA THR A 62 -0.28 -4.35 -15.41
C THR A 62 -1.42 -5.37 -15.40
N TRP A 63 -2.31 -5.32 -14.40
CA TRP A 63 -3.50 -6.18 -14.36
C TRP A 63 -4.42 -6.01 -15.57
N ARG A 64 -4.58 -4.78 -16.07
CA ARG A 64 -5.41 -4.51 -17.27
C ARG A 64 -4.86 -5.20 -18.51
N LYS A 65 -3.53 -5.26 -18.62
CA LYS A 65 -2.81 -5.73 -19.82
C LYS A 65 -2.48 -7.22 -19.79
N SER A 66 -2.40 -7.84 -18.61
CA SER A 66 -1.85 -9.20 -18.46
C SER A 66 -2.84 -10.20 -17.86
N ARG A 67 -3.03 -11.33 -18.56
CA ARG A 67 -3.78 -12.48 -18.02
C ARG A 67 -3.02 -13.16 -16.87
N THR A 68 -1.69 -13.13 -16.91
CA THR A 68 -0.82 -13.61 -15.84
C THR A 68 -1.02 -12.78 -14.57
N ALA A 69 -1.10 -11.45 -14.70
CA ALA A 69 -1.42 -10.55 -13.59
C ALA A 69 -2.79 -10.84 -12.99
N LYS A 70 -3.81 -11.05 -13.84
CA LYS A 70 -5.15 -11.44 -13.38
C LYS A 70 -5.12 -12.71 -12.52
N ARG A 71 -4.35 -13.72 -12.94
CA ARG A 71 -4.19 -14.99 -12.22
C ARG A 71 -3.50 -14.80 -10.88
N ILE A 72 -2.33 -14.18 -10.86
CA ILE A 72 -1.53 -13.98 -9.64
C ILE A 72 -2.30 -13.16 -8.61
N LEU A 73 -2.95 -12.08 -9.05
CA LEU A 73 -3.71 -11.20 -8.16
C LEU A 73 -5.08 -11.75 -7.76
N SER A 74 -5.49 -12.89 -8.33
CA SER A 74 -6.65 -13.65 -7.87
C SER A 74 -6.30 -14.75 -6.86
N ASP A 75 -5.02 -14.85 -6.48
CA ASP A 75 -4.58 -15.78 -5.43
C ASP A 75 -5.16 -15.37 -4.08
N ARG A 76 -5.55 -16.37 -3.28
CA ARG A 76 -6.05 -16.20 -1.91
C ARG A 76 -5.08 -15.43 -1.02
N LYS A 77 -3.77 -15.58 -1.21
CA LYS A 77 -2.75 -14.82 -0.47
C LYS A 77 -2.86 -13.32 -0.76
N ALA A 78 -3.04 -12.94 -2.03
CA ALA A 78 -3.21 -11.54 -2.41
C ALA A 78 -4.49 -10.93 -1.83
N GLU A 79 -5.60 -11.68 -1.88
CA GLU A 79 -6.88 -11.28 -1.27
C GLU A 79 -6.75 -11.04 0.25
N VAL A 80 -6.13 -11.98 0.97
CA VAL A 80 -5.95 -11.88 2.43
C VAL A 80 -5.05 -10.69 2.79
N SER A 81 -3.96 -10.49 2.05
CA SER A 81 -3.06 -9.35 2.23
C SER A 81 -3.79 -8.02 2.01
N LEU A 82 -4.53 -7.88 0.91
CA LEU A 82 -5.30 -6.66 0.61
C LEU A 82 -6.33 -6.35 1.71
N LYS A 83 -7.02 -7.36 2.24
CA LYS A 83 -7.97 -7.20 3.35
C LYS A 83 -7.26 -6.75 4.63
N LYS A 84 -6.15 -7.40 4.99
CA LYS A 84 -5.31 -7.01 6.13
C LYS A 84 -4.87 -5.57 6.00
N TRP A 85 -4.38 -5.17 4.83
CA TRP A 85 -3.89 -3.81 4.59
C TRP A 85 -5.00 -2.77 4.60
N THR A 86 -6.14 -3.05 3.99
CA THR A 86 -7.32 -2.17 3.95
C THR A 86 -7.86 -1.86 5.35
N LEU A 87 -7.80 -2.83 6.27
CA LEU A 87 -8.20 -2.64 7.66
C LEU A 87 -7.08 -2.01 8.50
N GLY A 88 -5.84 -2.45 8.30
CA GLY A 88 -4.72 -2.13 9.17
C GLY A 88 -4.07 -0.76 8.92
N LEU A 89 -4.03 -0.29 7.67
CA LEU A 89 -3.41 0.99 7.33
C LEU A 89 -4.19 2.18 7.92
N PRO A 90 -5.52 2.31 7.72
CA PRO A 90 -6.26 3.45 8.27
C PRO A 90 -6.16 3.53 9.79
N LYS A 91 -6.21 2.38 10.48
CA LYS A 91 -6.07 2.32 11.94
C LYS A 91 -4.73 2.91 12.40
N ARG A 92 -3.62 2.48 11.80
CA ARG A 92 -2.27 2.94 12.18
C ARG A 92 -2.05 4.42 11.90
N VAL A 93 -2.53 4.91 10.76
CA VAL A 93 -2.44 6.35 10.44
C VAL A 93 -3.27 7.18 11.40
N ASN A 94 -4.50 6.75 11.70
CA ASN A 94 -5.34 7.43 12.69
C ASN A 94 -4.71 7.40 14.10
N ASP A 95 -4.13 6.26 14.49
CA ASP A 95 -3.41 6.14 15.76
C ASP A 95 -2.27 7.16 15.82
N TYR A 96 -1.38 7.19 14.82
CA TYR A 96 -0.29 8.17 14.75
C TYR A 96 -0.81 9.61 14.82
N ARG A 97 -1.79 9.98 13.97
CA ARG A 97 -2.38 11.32 13.92
C ARG A 97 -3.00 11.73 15.25
N SER A 98 -3.76 10.84 15.90
CA SER A 98 -4.41 11.11 17.17
C SER A 98 -3.42 11.32 18.32
N LYS A 99 -2.25 10.67 18.23
CA LYS A 99 -1.17 10.75 19.21
C LYS A 99 -0.26 11.95 18.99
N THR A 100 -0.20 12.52 17.79
CA THR A 100 0.63 13.71 17.46
C THR A 100 0.41 14.87 18.42
N LYS A 101 -0.84 15.11 18.86
CA LYS A 101 -1.20 16.19 19.79
C LYS A 101 -1.03 15.82 21.27
N LYS A 102 -0.89 14.53 21.59
CA LYS A 102 -0.94 14.01 22.96
C LYS A 102 0.43 13.57 23.49
N LEU A 103 1.35 13.21 22.61
CA LEU A 103 2.65 12.67 22.97
C LEU A 103 3.78 13.66 22.70
N ASP A 104 4.83 13.52 23.51
CA ASP A 104 6.17 14.05 23.23
C ASP A 104 6.75 13.39 21.96
N GLN A 105 7.84 13.96 21.44
CA GLN A 105 8.43 13.52 20.18
C GLN A 105 8.95 12.08 20.25
N ASP A 106 9.68 11.71 21.29
CA ASP A 106 10.31 10.39 21.39
C ASP A 106 9.28 9.26 21.40
N LYS A 107 8.16 9.43 22.13
CA LYS A 107 7.08 8.45 22.12
C LYS A 107 6.32 8.46 20.81
N LEU A 108 6.11 9.64 20.21
CA LEU A 108 5.43 9.75 18.92
C LEU A 108 6.22 9.08 17.80
N HIS A 109 7.55 9.24 17.79
CA HIS A 109 8.45 8.65 16.81
C HIS A 109 8.30 7.12 16.77
N ARG A 110 8.15 6.45 17.93
CA ARG A 110 7.86 5.00 17.97
C ARG A 110 6.59 4.60 17.22
N PHE A 111 5.54 5.44 17.25
CA PHE A 111 4.33 5.18 16.44
C PHE A 111 4.59 5.41 14.96
N GLN A 112 5.45 6.37 14.62
CA GLN A 112 5.88 6.59 13.25
C GLN A 112 6.70 5.40 12.73
N GLU A 113 7.69 4.89 13.48
CA GLU A 113 8.48 3.73 13.07
C GLU A 113 7.60 2.49 12.81
N LEU A 114 6.61 2.25 13.68
CA LEU A 114 5.65 1.16 13.50
C LEU A 114 4.77 1.35 12.26
N LEU A 115 4.43 2.60 11.94
CA LEU A 115 3.70 2.93 10.71
C LEU A 115 4.59 2.73 9.48
N ILE A 116 5.84 3.20 9.50
CA ILE A 116 6.80 3.05 8.41
C ILE A 116 7.03 1.57 8.11
N ARG A 117 7.39 0.76 9.11
CA ARG A 117 7.61 -0.69 8.93
C ARG A 117 6.40 -1.39 8.32
N TYR A 118 5.19 -0.95 8.69
CA TYR A 118 3.97 -1.51 8.12
C TYR A 118 3.78 -1.11 6.64
N VAL A 119 4.15 0.12 6.27
CA VAL A 119 4.09 0.62 4.90
C VAL A 119 5.20 -0.01 4.04
N GLU A 120 6.37 -0.27 4.61
CA GLU A 120 7.47 -1.00 3.98
C GLU A 120 7.07 -2.44 3.67
N ASP A 121 6.49 -3.18 4.63
CA ASP A 121 5.94 -4.53 4.39
C ASP A 121 4.94 -4.54 3.22
N ILE A 122 4.06 -3.53 3.14
CA ILE A 122 3.15 -3.39 1.99
C ILE A 122 3.94 -3.18 0.70
N SER A 123 4.94 -2.29 0.71
CA SER A 123 5.73 -1.93 -0.47
C SER A 123 6.51 -3.14 -1.01
N GLU A 124 7.18 -3.88 -0.12
CA GLU A 124 7.93 -5.09 -0.46
C GLU A 124 7.03 -6.16 -1.08
N ASN A 125 5.87 -6.42 -0.47
CA ASN A 125 4.91 -7.39 -1.01
C ASN A 125 4.35 -6.98 -2.38
N LEU A 126 4.04 -5.69 -2.57
CA LEU A 126 3.55 -5.19 -3.87
C LEU A 126 4.64 -5.28 -4.95
N ALA A 127 5.89 -4.93 -4.62
CA ALA A 127 7.01 -5.04 -5.54
C ALA A 127 7.24 -6.50 -5.95
N ALA A 128 7.23 -7.44 -4.99
CA ALA A 128 7.34 -8.86 -5.27
C ALA A 128 6.23 -9.37 -6.21
N TRP A 129 4.98 -8.91 -6.01
CA TRP A 129 3.90 -9.27 -6.93
C TRP A 129 4.11 -8.75 -8.35
N ILE A 130 4.64 -7.54 -8.50
CA ILE A 130 4.97 -6.97 -9.82
C ILE A 130 6.08 -7.80 -10.47
N GLU A 131 7.15 -8.12 -9.72
CA GLU A 131 8.26 -8.94 -10.19
C GLU A 131 7.79 -10.34 -10.65
N ASP A 132 6.97 -11.02 -9.85
CA ASP A 132 6.38 -12.31 -10.20
C ASP A 132 5.56 -12.23 -11.50
N ILE A 133 4.80 -11.14 -11.68
CA ILE A 133 4.03 -10.92 -12.91
C ILE A 133 4.94 -10.76 -14.11
N VAL A 134 6.02 -9.98 -13.99
CA VAL A 134 7.00 -9.77 -15.06
C VAL A 134 7.67 -11.09 -15.42
N ASN A 135 8.26 -11.78 -14.44
CA ASN A 135 8.97 -13.04 -14.64
C ASN A 135 8.07 -14.11 -15.31
N LEU A 136 6.82 -14.25 -14.85
CA LEU A 136 5.89 -15.23 -15.41
C LEU A 136 5.30 -14.81 -16.77
N SER A 137 5.42 -13.53 -17.15
CA SER A 137 5.00 -13.06 -18.47
C SER A 137 6.06 -13.25 -19.55
N GLU A 138 7.33 -13.39 -19.16
CA GLU A 138 8.48 -13.63 -20.05
C GLU A 138 8.69 -15.12 -20.39
N LEU A 139 8.04 -16.03 -19.66
CA LEU A 139 8.14 -17.46 -19.93
C LEU A 139 7.58 -17.82 -21.31
N PRO A 140 8.30 -18.64 -22.11
CA PRO A 140 7.82 -19.07 -23.41
C PRO A 140 6.52 -19.86 -23.27
N LYS A 141 5.54 -19.53 -24.12
CA LYS A 141 4.26 -20.25 -24.14
C LYS A 141 4.52 -21.68 -24.64
N PRO A 142 3.96 -22.71 -23.99
CA PRO A 142 4.04 -24.07 -24.52
C PRO A 142 3.46 -24.11 -25.94
N PRO A 143 4.00 -24.95 -26.85
CA PRO A 143 3.48 -25.09 -28.21
C PRO A 143 1.97 -25.36 -28.16
N ARG A 144 1.22 -24.74 -29.06
CA ARG A 144 -0.18 -25.09 -29.27
C ARG A 144 -0.22 -26.29 -30.21
N ASP A 145 -0.68 -27.43 -29.70
CA ASP A 145 -1.12 -28.55 -30.53
C ASP A 145 -2.39 -28.19 -31.31
#